data_AF-A0A6J4UGI0-F1
#
_entry.id   AF-A0A6J4UGI0-F1
#
_cell.length_a   1.000
_cell.length_b   1.000
_cell.length_c   1.000
_cell.angle_alpha   90.00
_cell.angle_beta   90.00
_cell.angle_gamma   90.00
#
_symmetry.space_group_name_H-M   'P 1'
#
loop_
_entity.id
_entity.type
_entity.pdbx_description
1 polymer ?
#
loop_
_entity_poly.entity_id
_entity_poly.type
_entity_poly.pdbx_seq_one_letter_code
_entity_poly.pdbx_strand_id
1 'polypeptide(L)'
;MVVARSDGHAGPARQPVRGDVATRPHPGAVAQPRRSRPTPDIATSYHLPMDETKAARQSKRRRWRAAILGTAAVILAGVLLLATPVGNRLLPDDELAVGTAVPADTLAAQEAAFYEYVAPRLTALAGETAELARMGAEKDRNLFAFQSRGEALTELLDEVDAYLVANPSPVRLAAFEGEYVRGSGLARRGMNEARAGFVRLDWDRVARATGLFDDGVVALRAAAAALAAAAGVAATASP
;
A
#
# COMPACT_ATOMS: atom_id res chain seq x y z
N MET A 1 34.72 -39.58 17.97
CA MET A 1 35.46 -38.33 17.64
C MET A 1 36.00 -38.48 16.23
N VAL A 2 35.25 -37.99 15.24
CA VAL A 2 35.62 -38.08 13.81
C VAL A 2 35.45 -36.68 13.22
N VAL A 3 36.57 -36.13 12.77
CA VAL A 3 36.71 -34.83 12.12
C VAL A 3 36.38 -35.00 10.64
N ALA A 4 35.32 -34.36 10.16
CA ALA A 4 35.00 -34.30 8.73
C ALA A 4 35.44 -32.95 8.17
N ARG A 5 36.20 -33.05 7.08
CA ARG A 5 36.96 -32.01 6.38
C ARG A 5 36.04 -31.11 5.55
N SER A 6 36.42 -29.84 5.52
CA SER A 6 35.91 -28.76 4.69
C SER A 6 36.51 -28.83 3.29
N ASP A 7 35.68 -28.91 2.25
CA ASP A 7 36.10 -28.78 0.85
C ASP A 7 35.27 -27.72 0.11
N GLY A 8 35.99 -26.76 -0.50
CA GLY A 8 35.68 -26.32 -1.87
C GLY A 8 34.76 -25.12 -2.06
N HIS A 9 35.23 -23.91 -1.77
CA HIS A 9 34.69 -22.68 -2.38
C HIS A 9 35.35 -22.43 -3.75
N ALA A 10 34.63 -22.75 -4.83
CA ALA A 10 34.94 -22.28 -6.18
C ALA A 10 34.20 -20.96 -6.43
N GLY A 11 34.93 -19.84 -6.41
CA GLY A 11 34.39 -18.51 -6.73
C GLY A 11 34.15 -18.35 -8.25
N PRO A 12 33.07 -17.67 -8.67
CA PRO A 12 32.83 -17.42 -10.08
C PRO A 12 33.79 -16.37 -10.65
N ALA A 13 34.35 -16.71 -11.82
CA ALA A 13 35.24 -15.88 -12.62
C ALA A 13 34.59 -14.55 -13.02
N ARG A 14 35.29 -13.45 -12.76
CA ARG A 14 34.92 -12.11 -13.25
C ARG A 14 35.19 -12.05 -14.76
N GLN A 15 34.14 -11.92 -15.57
CA GLN A 15 34.26 -11.52 -16.97
C GLN A 15 34.66 -10.03 -17.07
N PRO A 16 35.67 -9.66 -17.87
CA PRO A 16 35.94 -8.27 -18.21
C PRO A 16 34.93 -7.78 -19.25
N VAL A 17 34.01 -6.89 -18.84
CA VAL A 17 33.15 -6.15 -19.76
C VAL A 17 33.98 -5.07 -20.44
N ARG A 18 34.44 -5.37 -21.66
CA ARG A 18 35.09 -4.43 -22.57
C ARG A 18 33.98 -3.77 -23.40
N GLY A 19 33.47 -2.64 -22.91
CA GLY A 19 32.51 -1.81 -23.63
C GLY A 19 33.23 -0.67 -24.35
N ASP A 20 33.28 -0.75 -25.67
CA ASP A 20 33.72 0.33 -26.56
C ASP A 20 32.82 1.56 -26.38
N VAL A 21 33.40 2.65 -25.89
CA VAL A 21 32.76 3.96 -25.80
C VAL A 21 32.78 4.58 -27.19
N ALA A 22 31.74 4.32 -27.97
CA ALA A 22 31.46 5.06 -29.19
C ALA A 22 31.01 6.48 -28.82
N THR A 23 31.95 7.43 -28.87
CA THR A 23 31.70 8.88 -28.83
C THR A 23 30.75 9.28 -29.97
N ARG A 24 29.47 9.47 -29.64
CA ARG A 24 28.50 10.13 -30.53
C ARG A 24 28.82 11.64 -30.58
N PRO A 25 28.98 12.25 -31.76
CA PRO A 25 29.16 13.69 -31.89
C PRO A 25 27.87 14.42 -31.49
N HIS A 26 28.03 15.45 -30.65
CA HIS A 26 26.98 16.40 -30.28
C HIS A 26 26.42 17.11 -31.53
N PRO A 27 25.11 17.00 -31.83
CA PRO A 27 24.48 17.85 -32.82
C PRO A 27 24.28 19.27 -32.24
N GLY A 28 24.95 20.22 -32.88
CA GLY A 28 24.54 21.61 -33.10
C GLY A 28 23.79 22.32 -31.98
N ALA A 29 24.51 23.18 -31.25
CA ALA A 29 23.93 24.27 -30.49
C ALA A 29 23.17 25.21 -31.43
N VAL A 30 21.86 24.98 -31.58
CA VAL A 30 20.96 25.95 -32.21
C VAL A 30 20.74 27.09 -31.21
N ALA A 31 21.34 28.23 -31.52
CA ALA A 31 21.14 29.48 -30.79
C ALA A 31 19.64 29.82 -30.78
N GLN A 32 19.00 29.66 -29.62
CA GLN A 32 17.63 30.10 -29.44
C GLN A 32 17.59 31.64 -29.48
N PRO A 33 16.69 32.24 -30.27
CA PRO A 33 16.49 33.69 -30.27
C PRO A 33 15.99 34.12 -28.89
N ARG A 34 16.70 35.08 -28.29
CA ARG A 34 16.33 35.76 -27.04
C ARG A 34 14.92 36.34 -27.21
N ARG A 35 13.90 35.63 -26.73
CA ARG A 35 12.57 36.19 -26.55
C ARG A 35 12.64 37.17 -25.39
N SER A 36 12.51 38.45 -25.72
CA SER A 36 12.30 39.57 -24.81
C SER A 36 11.20 39.18 -23.82
N ARG A 37 11.56 39.07 -22.53
CA ARG A 37 10.56 38.97 -21.46
C ARG A 37 9.73 40.26 -21.49
N PRO A 38 8.41 40.21 -21.71
CA PRO A 38 7.56 41.34 -21.42
C PRO A 38 7.62 41.57 -19.90
N THR A 39 8.06 42.76 -19.51
CA THR A 39 7.97 43.26 -18.15
C THR A 39 6.49 43.21 -17.74
N PRO A 40 6.09 42.47 -16.70
CA PRO A 40 4.74 42.54 -16.22
C PRO A 40 4.53 43.94 -15.63
N ASP A 41 3.60 44.67 -16.22
CA ASP A 41 3.16 45.98 -15.75
C ASP A 41 2.47 45.79 -14.40
N ILE A 42 3.14 46.21 -13.33
CA ILE A 42 2.66 46.12 -11.94
C ILE A 42 1.68 47.28 -11.74
N ALA A 43 0.50 47.19 -12.33
CA ALA A 43 -0.57 48.16 -12.11
C ALA A 43 -1.95 47.56 -12.42
N THR A 44 -2.28 46.42 -11.82
CA THR A 44 -3.69 46.02 -11.70
C THR A 44 -3.92 45.44 -10.32
N SER A 45 -4.25 46.35 -9.40
CA SER A 45 -4.77 46.05 -8.08
C SER A 45 -6.09 45.29 -8.25
N TYR A 46 -6.03 43.95 -8.22
CA TYR A 46 -7.21 43.12 -8.11
C TYR A 46 -7.81 43.33 -6.72
N HIS A 47 -8.78 44.24 -6.63
CA HIS A 47 -9.69 44.33 -5.50
C HIS A 47 -10.63 43.12 -5.57
N LEU A 48 -10.14 41.96 -5.15
CA LEU A 48 -10.96 40.77 -4.94
C LEU A 48 -11.85 41.02 -3.70
N PRO A 49 -13.18 40.90 -3.81
CA PRO A 49 -14.06 40.97 -2.66
C PRO A 49 -13.73 39.81 -1.70
N MET A 50 -13.12 40.15 -0.56
CA MET A 50 -12.56 39.19 0.41
C MET A 50 -13.60 38.52 1.32
N ASP A 51 -14.89 38.82 1.17
CA ASP A 51 -15.89 38.43 2.17
C ASP A 51 -16.80 37.24 1.79
N GLU A 52 -16.87 36.80 0.53
CA GLU A 52 -17.79 35.71 0.14
C GLU A 52 -17.21 34.28 0.27
N THR A 53 -15.89 34.12 0.42
CA THR A 53 -15.28 32.77 0.32
C THR A 53 -15.19 31.98 1.64
N LYS A 54 -15.43 32.63 2.78
CA LYS A 54 -15.34 31.97 4.10
C LYS A 54 -16.59 31.14 4.43
N ALA A 55 -17.78 31.62 4.05
CA ALA A 55 -19.04 30.94 4.35
C ALA A 55 -19.22 29.64 3.55
N ALA A 56 -18.83 29.61 2.27
CA ALA A 56 -18.99 28.42 1.41
C ALA A 56 -18.02 27.28 1.75
N ARG A 57 -16.82 27.57 2.28
CA ARG A 57 -15.85 26.54 2.68
C ARG A 57 -16.20 25.85 4.01
N GLN A 58 -16.97 26.52 4.88
CA GLN A 58 -17.30 25.99 6.21
C GLN A 58 -18.41 24.92 6.15
N SER A 59 -19.37 25.02 5.22
CA SER A 59 -20.45 24.03 5.08
C SER A 59 -19.97 22.69 4.50
N LYS A 60 -18.99 22.71 3.57
CA LYS A 60 -18.43 21.50 2.96
C LYS A 60 -17.66 20.63 3.97
N ARG A 61 -16.97 21.26 4.94
CA ARG A 61 -16.23 20.55 6.00
C ARG A 61 -17.14 19.86 7.04
N ARG A 62 -18.32 20.41 7.33
CA ARG A 62 -19.29 19.77 8.26
C ARG A 62 -19.92 18.51 7.64
N ARG A 63 -20.24 18.53 6.34
CA ARG A 63 -20.80 17.37 5.63
C ARG A 63 -19.81 16.20 5.54
N TRP A 64 -18.54 16.49 5.28
CA TRP A 64 -17.49 15.45 5.25
C TRP A 64 -17.21 14.82 6.62
N ARG A 65 -17.24 15.61 7.71
CA ARG A 65 -17.08 15.07 9.07
C ARG A 65 -18.23 14.15 9.48
N ALA A 66 -19.46 14.47 9.07
CA ALA A 66 -20.63 13.61 9.34
C ALA A 66 -20.55 12.28 8.57
N ALA A 67 -20.07 12.30 7.33
CA ALA A 67 -19.87 11.07 6.56
C ALA A 67 -18.80 10.16 7.19
N ILE A 68 -17.65 10.72 7.59
CA ILE A 68 -16.56 9.94 8.22
C ILE A 68 -16.99 9.35 9.58
N LEU A 69 -17.70 10.13 10.40
CA LEU A 69 -18.21 9.64 11.69
C LEU A 69 -19.27 8.54 11.53
N GLY A 70 -20.12 8.64 10.49
CA GLY A 70 -21.09 7.60 10.16
C GLY A 70 -20.42 6.28 9.79
N THR A 71 -19.43 6.31 8.89
CA THR A 71 -18.73 5.09 8.45
C THR A 71 -17.93 4.45 9.58
N ALA A 72 -17.24 5.26 10.40
CA ALA A 72 -16.52 4.76 11.57
C ALA A 72 -17.47 4.08 12.59
N ALA A 73 -18.67 4.61 12.81
CA ALA A 73 -19.64 4.00 13.72
C ALA A 73 -20.16 2.64 13.22
N VAL A 74 -20.37 2.47 11.91
CA VAL A 74 -20.81 1.19 11.31
C VAL A 74 -19.71 0.14 11.40
N ILE A 75 -18.46 0.51 11.12
CA ILE A 75 -17.31 -0.40 11.24
C ILE A 75 -17.11 -0.81 12.70
N LEU A 76 -17.18 0.14 13.64
CA LEU A 76 -17.03 -0.17 15.06
C LEU A 76 -18.15 -1.08 15.57
N ALA A 77 -19.39 -0.87 15.12
CA ALA A 77 -20.53 -1.73 15.45
C ALA A 77 -20.38 -3.15 14.89
N GLY A 78 -19.86 -3.30 13.66
CA GLY A 78 -19.57 -4.60 13.06
C GLY A 78 -18.49 -5.38 13.81
N VAL A 79 -17.37 -4.72 14.14
CA VAL A 79 -16.27 -5.34 14.90
C VAL A 79 -16.71 -5.69 16.33
N LEU A 80 -17.51 -4.84 16.97
CA LEU A 80 -18.03 -5.10 18.31
C LEU A 80 -19.02 -6.28 18.32
N LEU A 81 -19.82 -6.46 17.27
CA LEU A 81 -20.72 -7.61 17.14
C LEU A 81 -19.94 -8.93 17.05
N LEU A 82 -18.85 -8.96 16.28
CA LEU A 82 -17.95 -10.10 16.11
C LEU A 82 -17.16 -10.45 17.39
N ALA A 83 -16.87 -9.48 18.25
CA ALA A 83 -16.10 -9.69 19.48
C ALA A 83 -16.96 -10.12 20.69
N THR A 84 -18.29 -10.14 20.57
CA THR A 84 -19.17 -10.58 21.67
C THR A 84 -19.47 -12.09 21.60
N PRO A 85 -19.63 -12.77 22.74
CA PRO A 85 -19.94 -14.22 22.78
C PRO A 85 -21.28 -14.60 22.15
N VAL A 86 -22.13 -13.62 21.82
CA VAL A 86 -23.38 -13.80 21.07
C VAL A 86 -23.10 -13.92 19.56
N GLY A 87 -22.12 -13.17 19.02
CA GLY A 87 -21.72 -13.28 17.62
C GLY A 87 -21.10 -14.63 17.27
N ASN A 88 -20.38 -15.22 18.23
CA ASN A 88 -19.75 -16.53 18.06
C ASN A 88 -20.74 -17.71 18.14
N ARG A 89 -22.01 -17.48 18.52
CA ARG A 89 -23.08 -18.51 18.60
C ARG A 89 -24.00 -18.54 17.38
N LEU A 90 -23.87 -17.59 16.47
CA LEU A 90 -24.62 -17.54 15.21
C LEU A 90 -23.84 -18.10 14.02
N LEU A 91 -22.57 -18.47 14.22
CA LEU A 91 -21.85 -19.35 13.32
C LEU A 91 -22.30 -20.77 13.67
N PRO A 92 -23.02 -21.48 12.78
CA PRO A 92 -23.39 -22.86 13.01
C PRO A 92 -22.11 -23.66 13.28
N ASP A 93 -22.14 -24.51 14.31
CA ASP A 93 -21.22 -25.65 14.47
C ASP A 93 -21.49 -26.68 13.35
N ASP A 94 -21.48 -26.23 12.09
CA ASP A 94 -21.38 -27.13 10.96
C ASP A 94 -19.98 -27.72 11.06
N GLU A 95 -19.94 -28.91 11.66
CA GLU A 95 -18.96 -29.93 11.37
C GLU A 95 -18.65 -29.81 9.89
N LEU A 96 -17.50 -29.21 9.56
CA LEU A 96 -17.02 -29.04 8.20
C LEU A 96 -16.91 -30.46 7.67
N ALA A 97 -17.99 -30.95 7.07
CA ALA A 97 -17.97 -32.04 6.14
C ALA A 97 -16.84 -31.64 5.21
N VAL A 98 -15.72 -32.35 5.30
CA VAL A 98 -14.56 -32.20 4.43
C VAL A 98 -15.08 -32.62 3.06
N GLY A 99 -15.79 -31.68 2.44
CA GLY A 99 -16.36 -31.78 1.14
C GLY A 99 -15.16 -32.00 0.24
N THR A 100 -15.23 -33.11 -0.50
CA THR A 100 -14.51 -33.32 -1.75
C THR A 100 -13.99 -31.99 -2.28
N ALA A 101 -12.67 -31.79 -2.19
CA ALA A 101 -12.01 -30.59 -2.70
C ALA A 101 -12.58 -30.33 -4.08
N VAL A 102 -13.39 -29.27 -4.19
CA VAL A 102 -13.93 -28.86 -5.49
C VAL A 102 -12.69 -28.71 -6.35
N PRO A 103 -12.56 -29.47 -7.46
CA PRO A 103 -11.42 -29.32 -8.33
C PRO A 103 -11.26 -27.84 -8.65
N ALA A 104 -10.02 -27.39 -8.85
CA ALA A 104 -9.69 -26.00 -9.19
C ALA A 104 -10.21 -25.59 -10.59
N ASP A 105 -11.39 -26.12 -10.96
CA ASP A 105 -12.13 -25.84 -12.16
C ASP A 105 -12.49 -24.36 -12.12
N THR A 106 -11.76 -23.66 -12.98
CA THR A 106 -11.82 -22.28 -13.45
C THR A 106 -12.73 -21.36 -12.62
N LEU A 107 -12.11 -20.38 -11.96
CA LEU A 107 -12.79 -19.19 -11.46
C LEU A 107 -13.81 -18.68 -12.48
N ALA A 108 -14.99 -18.28 -12.01
CA ALA A 108 -15.92 -17.57 -12.89
C ALA A 108 -15.22 -16.33 -13.47
N ALA A 109 -15.57 -15.91 -14.69
CA ALA A 109 -14.86 -14.81 -15.37
C ALA A 109 -14.74 -13.53 -14.51
N GLN A 110 -15.76 -13.23 -13.70
CA GLN A 110 -15.74 -12.12 -12.74
C GLN A 110 -14.77 -12.35 -11.58
N GLU A 111 -14.71 -13.56 -11.02
CA GLU A 111 -13.78 -13.92 -9.95
C GLU A 111 -12.34 -13.91 -10.44
N ALA A 112 -12.10 -14.37 -11.67
CA ALA A 112 -10.80 -14.30 -12.33
C ALA A 112 -10.37 -12.83 -12.52
N ALA A 113 -11.23 -11.98 -13.07
CA ALA A 113 -10.94 -10.56 -13.26
C ALA A 113 -10.67 -9.83 -11.92
N PHE A 114 -11.44 -10.17 -10.88
CA PHE A 114 -11.21 -9.65 -9.53
C PHE A 114 -9.86 -10.07 -8.99
N TYR A 115 -9.54 -11.38 -9.06
CA TYR A 115 -8.27 -11.92 -8.60
C TYR A 115 -7.07 -11.31 -9.34
N GLU A 116 -7.13 -11.25 -10.68
CA GLU A 116 -6.09 -10.67 -11.53
C GLU A 116 -5.83 -9.19 -11.20
N TYR A 117 -6.86 -8.45 -10.79
CA TYR A 117 -6.71 -7.06 -10.41
C TYR A 117 -6.13 -6.91 -8.98
N VAL A 118 -6.69 -7.61 -8.00
CA VAL A 118 -6.42 -7.38 -6.57
C VAL A 118 -5.12 -8.06 -6.12
N ALA A 119 -4.84 -9.29 -6.56
CA ALA A 119 -3.69 -10.07 -6.10
C ALA A 119 -2.32 -9.39 -6.32
N PRO A 120 -1.98 -8.85 -7.52
CA PRO A 120 -0.70 -8.18 -7.70
C PRO A 120 -0.59 -6.90 -6.86
N ARG A 121 -1.70 -6.20 -6.61
CA ARG A 121 -1.72 -4.97 -5.80
C ARG A 121 -1.54 -5.26 -4.31
N LEU A 122 -2.13 -6.33 -3.78
CA LEU A 122 -1.87 -6.76 -2.40
C LEU A 122 -0.38 -7.11 -2.20
N THR A 123 0.22 -7.78 -3.18
CA THR A 123 1.66 -8.10 -3.16
C THR A 123 2.50 -6.82 -3.19
N ALA A 124 2.18 -5.87 -4.07
CA ALA A 124 2.86 -4.58 -4.15
C ALA A 124 2.71 -3.75 -2.86
N LEU A 125 1.51 -3.73 -2.27
CA LEU A 125 1.24 -3.09 -0.98
C LEU A 125 2.12 -3.66 0.14
N ALA A 126 2.20 -5.00 0.24
CA ALA A 126 3.08 -5.65 1.21
C ALA A 126 4.56 -5.31 0.96
N GLY A 127 4.98 -5.24 -0.30
CA GLY A 127 6.34 -4.85 -0.69
C GLY A 127 6.70 -3.42 -0.28
N GLU A 128 5.86 -2.43 -0.62
CA GLU A 128 6.10 -1.03 -0.24
C GLU A 128 6.06 -0.83 1.27
N THR A 129 5.14 -1.51 1.97
CA THR A 129 5.06 -1.46 3.43
C THR A 129 6.33 -2.06 4.08
N ALA A 130 6.85 -3.16 3.53
CA ALA A 130 8.08 -3.80 4.01
C ALA A 130 9.31 -2.91 3.79
N GLU A 131 9.38 -2.22 2.65
CA GLU A 131 10.46 -1.26 2.39
C GLU A 131 10.41 -0.06 3.35
N LEU A 132 9.23 0.46 3.67
CA LEU A 132 9.06 1.50 4.70
C LEU A 132 9.49 1.01 6.08
N ALA A 133 9.11 -0.22 6.46
CA ALA A 133 9.57 -0.84 7.70
C ALA A 133 11.10 -0.94 7.74
N ARG A 134 11.70 -1.48 6.68
CA ARG A 134 13.15 -1.64 6.52
C ARG A 134 13.89 -0.31 6.65
N MET A 135 13.46 0.72 5.92
CA MET A 135 14.05 2.07 6.01
C MET A 135 13.95 2.64 7.43
N GLY A 136 12.82 2.43 8.12
CA GLY A 136 12.64 2.85 9.51
C GLY A 136 13.57 2.11 10.48
N ALA A 137 13.72 0.78 10.31
CA ALA A 137 14.60 -0.06 11.12
C ALA A 137 16.08 0.31 10.94
N GLU A 138 16.49 0.56 9.71
CA GLU A 138 17.85 1.01 9.36
C GLU A 138 18.10 2.49 9.72
N LYS A 139 17.06 3.22 10.14
CA LYS A 139 17.10 4.67 10.39
C LYS A 139 17.64 5.43 9.18
N ASP A 140 17.19 5.03 7.98
CA ASP A 140 17.60 5.65 6.74
C ASP A 140 17.25 7.15 6.77
N ARG A 141 18.23 7.98 6.44
CA ARG A 141 18.10 9.44 6.42
C ARG A 141 17.62 9.97 5.07
N ASN A 142 17.38 9.09 4.10
CA ASN A 142 16.88 9.46 2.78
C ASN A 142 15.37 9.76 2.83
N LEU A 143 15.04 10.95 3.33
CA LEU A 143 13.65 11.42 3.48
C LEU A 143 12.89 11.45 2.14
N PHE A 144 13.59 11.66 1.02
CA PHE A 144 12.97 11.65 -0.31
C PHE A 144 12.56 10.24 -0.74
N ALA A 145 13.38 9.22 -0.46
CA ALA A 145 13.00 7.83 -0.69
C ALA A 145 11.82 7.42 0.18
N PHE A 146 11.84 7.78 1.47
CA PHE A 146 10.72 7.53 2.38
C PHE A 146 9.42 8.20 1.90
N GLN A 147 9.50 9.47 1.48
CA GLN A 147 8.35 10.20 0.95
C GLN A 147 7.80 9.55 -0.32
N SER A 148 8.67 9.25 -1.29
CA SER A 148 8.29 8.63 -2.56
C SER A 148 7.60 7.28 -2.35
N ARG A 149 8.15 6.40 -1.50
CA ARG A 149 7.50 5.13 -1.16
C ARG A 149 6.20 5.30 -0.39
N GLY A 150 6.13 6.28 0.51
CA GLY A 150 4.91 6.61 1.23
C GLY A 150 3.78 7.11 0.32
N GLU A 151 4.12 7.85 -0.74
CA GLU A 151 3.19 8.27 -1.79
C GLU A 151 2.72 7.07 -2.60
N ALA A 152 3.64 6.22 -3.08
CA ALA A 152 3.32 4.99 -3.81
C ALA A 152 2.41 4.04 -3.00
N LEU A 153 2.71 3.85 -1.72
CA LEU A 153 1.86 3.07 -0.80
C LEU A 153 0.45 3.67 -0.69
N THR A 154 0.34 5.01 -0.54
CA THR A 154 -0.95 5.68 -0.42
C THR A 154 -1.77 5.53 -1.69
N GLU A 155 -1.15 5.70 -2.86
CA GLU A 155 -1.79 5.53 -4.16
C GLU A 155 -2.31 4.10 -4.35
N LEU A 156 -1.50 3.09 -4.04
CA LEU A 156 -1.92 1.68 -4.11
C LEU A 156 -3.08 1.37 -3.16
N LEU A 157 -3.06 1.91 -1.94
CA LEU A 157 -4.14 1.71 -0.98
C LEU A 157 -5.45 2.32 -1.48
N ASP A 158 -5.39 3.56 -1.97
CA ASP A 158 -6.55 4.26 -2.51
C ASP A 158 -7.08 3.59 -3.79
N GLU A 159 -6.20 3.02 -4.63
CA GLU A 159 -6.59 2.26 -5.82
C GLU A 159 -7.35 0.98 -5.44
N VAL A 160 -6.83 0.18 -4.50
CA VAL A 160 -7.50 -1.04 -4.04
C VAL A 160 -8.82 -0.71 -3.34
N ASP A 161 -8.85 0.29 -2.46
CA ASP A 161 -10.08 0.74 -1.79
C ASP A 161 -11.14 1.18 -2.80
N ALA A 162 -10.75 1.98 -3.80
CA ALA A 162 -11.66 2.42 -4.86
C ALA A 162 -12.20 1.24 -5.68
N TYR A 163 -11.35 0.26 -5.99
CA TYR A 163 -11.77 -0.93 -6.71
C TYR A 163 -12.77 -1.78 -5.94
N LEU A 164 -12.52 -2.02 -4.64
CA LEU A 164 -13.42 -2.81 -3.78
C LEU A 164 -14.76 -2.12 -3.57
N VAL A 165 -14.81 -0.79 -3.56
CA VAL A 165 -16.06 -0.03 -3.54
C VAL A 165 -16.84 -0.19 -4.85
N ALA A 166 -16.15 -0.19 -6.00
CA ALA A 166 -16.79 -0.31 -7.31
C ALA A 166 -17.16 -1.75 -7.67
N ASN A 167 -16.43 -2.74 -7.15
CA ASN A 167 -16.55 -4.16 -7.46
C ASN A 167 -16.62 -4.94 -6.15
N PRO A 168 -17.83 -5.18 -5.61
CA PRO A 168 -18.01 -5.97 -4.40
C PRO A 168 -17.33 -7.33 -4.54
N SER A 169 -16.62 -7.76 -3.49
CA SER A 169 -15.89 -9.02 -3.54
C SER A 169 -16.85 -10.19 -3.77
N PRO A 170 -16.53 -11.08 -4.73
CA PRO A 170 -17.25 -12.34 -4.86
C PRO A 170 -17.22 -13.12 -3.54
N VAL A 171 -18.33 -13.76 -3.15
CA VAL A 171 -18.47 -14.46 -1.86
C VAL A 171 -17.32 -15.45 -1.63
N ARG A 172 -16.91 -16.17 -2.67
CA ARG A 172 -15.80 -17.11 -2.63
C ARG A 172 -14.47 -16.44 -2.25
N LEU A 173 -14.24 -15.21 -2.70
CA LEU A 173 -13.01 -14.47 -2.48
C LEU A 173 -13.08 -13.54 -1.27
N ALA A 174 -14.22 -13.38 -0.58
CA ALA A 174 -14.38 -12.39 0.49
C ALA A 174 -13.45 -12.61 1.73
N ALA A 175 -12.86 -13.80 1.87
CA ALA A 175 -12.04 -14.16 3.03
C ALA A 175 -10.79 -13.28 3.23
N PHE A 176 -10.24 -12.63 2.19
CA PHE A 176 -9.07 -11.76 2.34
C PHE A 176 -9.38 -10.40 2.97
N GLU A 177 -10.65 -9.95 2.92
CA GLU A 177 -11.01 -8.56 3.24
C GLU A 177 -10.64 -8.17 4.67
N GLY A 178 -10.84 -9.06 5.64
CA GLY A 178 -10.53 -8.78 7.04
C GLY A 178 -9.05 -8.48 7.28
N GLU A 179 -8.17 -9.28 6.67
CA GLU A 179 -6.72 -9.07 6.76
C GLU A 179 -6.26 -7.86 5.94
N TYR A 180 -6.90 -7.59 4.79
CA TYR A 180 -6.64 -6.38 4.01
C TYR A 180 -6.97 -5.12 4.80
N VAL A 181 -8.17 -5.04 5.40
CA VAL A 181 -8.61 -3.88 6.21
C VAL A 181 -7.69 -3.69 7.42
N ARG A 182 -7.27 -4.78 8.08
CA ARG A 182 -6.29 -4.72 9.17
C ARG A 182 -4.95 -4.15 8.70
N GLY A 183 -4.42 -4.69 7.60
CA GLY A 183 -3.13 -4.31 7.04
C GLY A 183 -3.09 -2.87 6.53
N SER A 184 -4.09 -2.46 5.76
CA SER A 184 -4.21 -1.08 5.26
C SER A 184 -4.36 -0.08 6.40
N GLY A 185 -5.14 -0.42 7.44
CA GLY A 185 -5.29 0.41 8.64
C GLY A 185 -3.96 0.59 9.40
N LEU A 186 -3.17 -0.48 9.54
CA LEU A 186 -1.84 -0.44 10.15
C LEU A 186 -0.86 0.41 9.32
N ALA A 187 -0.81 0.19 8.01
CA ALA A 187 0.04 0.95 7.09
C ALA A 187 -0.27 2.46 7.11
N ARG A 188 -1.55 2.84 7.05
CA ARG A 188 -1.98 4.26 7.13
C ARG A 188 -1.62 4.88 8.49
N ARG A 189 -1.77 4.14 9.60
CA ARG A 189 -1.34 4.60 10.93
C ARG A 189 0.18 4.75 11.01
N GLY A 190 0.94 3.78 10.49
CA GLY A 190 2.40 3.84 10.40
C GLY A 190 2.87 5.10 9.64
N MET A 191 2.27 5.38 8.48
CA MET A 191 2.56 6.60 7.71
C MET A 191 2.29 7.89 8.51
N ASN A 192 1.18 7.95 9.25
CA ASN A 192 0.85 9.10 10.08
C ASN A 192 1.83 9.28 11.25
N GLU A 193 2.19 8.19 11.92
CA GLU A 193 3.18 8.18 13.01
C GLU A 193 4.55 8.61 12.49
N ALA A 194 5.01 8.05 11.37
CA ALA A 194 6.29 8.38 10.76
C ALA A 194 6.37 9.86 10.37
N ARG A 195 5.37 10.38 9.63
CA ARG A 195 5.30 11.80 9.24
C ARG A 195 5.36 12.72 10.46
N ALA A 196 4.57 12.40 11.50
CA ALA A 196 4.53 13.23 12.69
C ALA A 196 5.80 13.10 13.55
N GLY A 197 6.49 11.95 13.51
CA GLY A 197 7.81 11.74 14.10
C GLY A 197 8.87 12.59 13.41
N PHE A 198 8.95 12.53 12.08
CA PHE A 198 9.92 13.32 11.30
C PHE A 198 9.74 14.83 11.49
N VAL A 199 8.50 15.34 11.49
CA VAL A 199 8.21 16.77 11.70
C VAL A 199 8.70 17.26 13.07
N ARG A 200 8.69 16.39 14.09
CA ARG A 200 9.07 16.74 15.47
C ARG A 200 10.45 16.23 15.89
N LEU A 201 11.17 15.56 14.99
CA LEU A 201 12.41 14.85 15.29
C LEU A 201 12.24 13.83 16.45
N ASP A 202 11.05 13.24 16.56
CA ASP A 202 10.69 12.23 17.56
C ASP A 202 10.96 10.83 16.99
N TRP A 203 12.15 10.32 17.28
CA TRP A 203 12.61 9.02 16.78
C TRP A 203 11.90 7.83 17.42
N ASP A 204 11.37 7.97 18.64
CA ASP A 204 10.57 6.93 19.28
C ASP A 204 9.25 6.74 18.53
N ARG A 205 8.70 7.84 18.00
CA ARG A 205 7.52 7.78 17.15
C ARG A 205 7.79 7.14 15.78
N VAL A 206 8.95 7.42 15.19
CA VAL A 206 9.39 6.73 13.97
C VAL A 206 9.56 5.23 14.24
N ALA A 207 10.14 4.83 15.38
CA ALA A 207 10.25 3.42 15.76
C ALA A 207 8.88 2.73 15.95
N ARG A 208 7.90 3.43 16.54
CA ARG A 208 6.51 2.92 16.59
C ARG A 208 5.91 2.74 15.20
N ALA A 209 6.20 3.66 14.27
CA ALA A 209 5.76 3.53 12.89
C ALA A 209 6.33 2.27 12.21
N THR A 210 7.61 1.94 12.46
CA THR A 210 8.23 0.70 11.97
C THR A 210 7.47 -0.54 12.43
N GLY A 211 7.15 -0.65 13.73
CA GLY A 211 6.37 -1.78 14.23
C GLY A 211 4.97 -1.88 13.60
N LEU A 212 4.32 -0.74 13.36
CA LEU A 212 3.04 -0.71 12.64
C LEU A 212 3.17 -1.17 11.19
N PHE A 213 4.28 -0.84 10.51
CA PHE A 213 4.55 -1.33 9.17
C PHE A 213 4.80 -2.83 9.15
N ASP A 214 5.59 -3.37 10.07
CA ASP A 214 5.84 -4.82 10.17
C ASP A 214 4.53 -5.61 10.36
N ASP A 215 3.69 -5.19 11.31
CA ASP A 215 2.37 -5.80 11.52
C ASP A 215 1.48 -5.66 10.27
N GLY A 216 1.57 -4.52 9.58
CA GLY A 216 0.89 -4.25 8.32
C GLY A 216 1.31 -5.19 7.21
N VAL A 217 2.62 -5.46 7.06
CA VAL A 217 3.17 -6.42 6.08
C VAL A 217 2.63 -7.82 6.34
N VAL A 218 2.63 -8.27 7.60
CA VAL A 218 2.11 -9.61 7.96
C VAL A 218 0.64 -9.73 7.58
N ALA A 219 -0.19 -8.73 7.90
CA ALA A 219 -1.60 -8.73 7.56
C ALA A 219 -1.83 -8.68 6.03
N LEU A 220 -1.10 -7.83 5.30
CA LEU A 220 -1.23 -7.73 3.83
C LEU A 220 -0.79 -9.02 3.11
N ARG A 221 0.25 -9.69 3.61
CA ARG A 221 0.65 -11.02 3.10
C ARG A 221 -0.38 -12.09 3.41
N ALA A 222 -0.97 -12.07 4.61
CA ALA A 222 -2.06 -12.97 4.96
C ALA A 222 -3.29 -12.76 4.06
N ALA A 223 -3.62 -11.50 3.75
CA ALA A 223 -4.67 -11.17 2.79
C ALA A 223 -4.36 -11.73 1.39
N ALA A 224 -3.14 -11.51 0.88
CA ALA A 224 -2.73 -12.05 -0.42
C ALA A 224 -2.80 -13.59 -0.46
N ALA A 225 -2.34 -14.26 0.60
CA ALA A 225 -2.40 -15.71 0.72
C ALA A 225 -3.84 -16.24 0.79
N ALA A 226 -4.71 -15.59 1.57
CA ALA A 226 -6.13 -15.94 1.66
C ALA A 226 -6.84 -15.80 0.30
N LEU A 227 -6.54 -14.72 -0.44
CA LEU A 227 -7.08 -14.50 -1.78
C LEU A 227 -6.60 -15.58 -2.76
N ALA A 228 -5.32 -15.94 -2.74
CA ALA A 228 -4.76 -17.01 -3.57
C ALA A 228 -5.39 -18.38 -3.25
N ALA A 229 -5.51 -18.72 -1.97
CA ALA A 229 -6.13 -19.96 -1.51
C ALA A 229 -7.61 -20.05 -1.95
N ALA A 230 -8.37 -18.97 -1.78
CA ALA A 230 -9.77 -18.89 -2.22
C ALA A 230 -9.92 -19.02 -3.75
N ALA A 231 -8.94 -18.49 -4.50
CA ALA A 231 -8.83 -18.60 -5.94
C ALA A 231 -8.40 -20.00 -6.43
N GLY A 232 -8.00 -20.90 -5.54
CA GLY A 232 -7.43 -22.21 -5.90
C GLY A 232 -6.03 -22.11 -6.51
N VAL A 233 -5.35 -20.96 -6.36
CA VAL A 233 -3.98 -20.75 -6.82
C VAL A 233 -3.04 -21.13 -5.69
N ALA A 234 -2.08 -22.01 -5.94
CA ALA A 234 -1.04 -22.31 -4.97
C ALA A 234 -0.33 -21.00 -4.60
N ALA A 235 -0.33 -20.64 -3.31
CA ALA A 235 0.43 -19.51 -2.84
C ALA A 235 1.88 -19.68 -3.30
N THR A 236 2.37 -18.80 -4.16
CA THR A 236 3.77 -18.80 -4.53
C THR A 236 4.54 -18.51 -3.25
N ALA A 237 5.34 -19.48 -2.80
CA ALA A 237 6.23 -19.27 -1.67
C ALA A 237 7.11 -18.07 -2.03
N SER A 238 6.86 -16.91 -1.41
CA SER A 238 7.76 -15.77 -1.58
C SER A 238 9.14 -16.19 -1.05
N PRO A 239 10.21 -16.04 -1.84
CA PRO A 239 11.58 -16.30 -1.40
C PRO A 239 12.03 -15.35 -0.29
#